data_AF-A0A7H1KN98-F1
#
_entry.id   AF-A0A7H1KN98-F1
#
_cell.length_a   1.000
_cell.length_b   1.000
_cell.length_c   1.000
_cell.angle_alpha   90.00
_cell.angle_beta   90.00
_cell.angle_gamma   90.00
#
_symmetry.space_group_name_H-M   'P 1'
#
loop_
_entity.id
_entity.type
_entity.pdbx_description
1 polymer ?
#
loop_
_entity_poly.entity_id
_entity_poly.type
_entity_poly.pdbx_seq_one_letter_code
_entity_poly.pdbx_strand_id
1 'polypeptide(L)' 'QRFGAVYDQMEITRKALKKHGRANKQAIAELLALAELFMPIKLVPKQFEGLVERVRSALERLRAQERAIMQ' A
#
# COMPACT_ATOMS: atom_id res chain seq x y z
N GLN A 1 -11.08 17.14 -6.78
CA GLN A 1 -9.84 17.53 -6.08
C GLN A 1 -9.25 16.43 -5.19
N ARG A 2 -10.04 15.65 -4.43
CA ARG A 2 -9.54 14.54 -3.57
C ARG A 2 -8.59 13.53 -4.24
N PHE A 3 -8.91 13.06 -5.45
CA PHE A 3 -8.04 12.13 -6.17
C PHE A 3 -6.73 12.75 -6.66
N GLY A 4 -6.69 14.07 -6.88
CA GLY A 4 -5.47 14.80 -7.23
C GLY A 4 -4.48 14.80 -6.06
N ALA A 5 -4.96 15.14 -4.85
CA ALA A 5 -4.13 15.11 -3.64
C ALA A 5 -3.55 13.71 -3.35
N VAL A 6 -4.33 12.64 -3.57
CA VAL A 6 -3.83 11.27 -3.46
C VAL A 6 -2.73 10.98 -4.48
N TYR A 7 -2.91 11.43 -5.73
CA TYR A 7 -1.91 11.25 -6.78
C TYR A 7 -0.60 12.00 -6.46
N ASP A 8 -0.71 13.26 -6.06
CA ASP A 8 0.45 14.09 -5.71
C ASP A 8 1.21 13.50 -4.52
N GLN A 9 0.48 13.08 -3.48
CA GLN A 9 1.09 12.41 -2.33
C GLN A 9 1.71 11.07 -2.71
N MET A 10 1.10 10.29 -3.62
CA MET A 10 1.66 9.03 -4.10
C MET A 10 3.02 9.25 -4.78
N GLU A 11 3.19 10.31 -5.55
CA GLU A 11 4.47 10.63 -6.19
C GLU A 11 5.54 11.04 -5.17
N ILE A 12 5.17 11.77 -4.11
CA ILE A 12 6.07 12.08 -2.99
C ILE A 12 6.50 10.79 -2.28
N THR A 13 5.54 9.93 -1.91
CA THR A 13 5.80 8.65 -1.26
C THR A 13 6.72 7.77 -2.12
N ARG A 14 6.50 7.69 -3.44
CA ARG A 14 7.37 6.94 -4.37
C ARG A 14 8.80 7.45 -4.37
N LYS A 15 9.00 8.77 -4.41
CA LYS A 15 10.34 9.38 -4.34
C LYS A 15 11.02 9.08 -3.01
N ALA A 16 10.30 9.19 -1.90
CA ALA A 16 10.82 8.88 -0.57
C ALA A 16 11.22 7.40 -0.44
N LEU A 17 10.38 6.48 -0.92
CA LEU A 17 10.67 5.05 -0.94
C LEU A 17 11.90 4.71 -1.77
N LYS A 18 12.05 5.33 -2.95
CA LYS A 18 13.21 5.12 -3.82
C LYS A 18 14.51 5.64 -3.18
N LYS A 19 14.44 6.78 -2.49
CA LYS A 19 15.63 7.43 -1.91
C LYS A 19 16.06 6.81 -0.58
N HIS A 20 15.11 6.38 0.25
CA HIS A 20 15.39 6.03 1.64
C HIS A 20 15.06 4.57 2.00
N GLY A 21 14.34 3.85 1.14
CA GLY A 21 13.84 2.51 1.44
C GLY A 21 12.62 2.51 2.36
N ARG A 22 11.92 1.38 2.41
CA ARG A 22 10.60 1.26 3.06
C ARG A 22 10.62 1.38 4.59
N ALA A 23 11.72 0.99 5.23
CA ALA A 23 11.86 1.02 6.69
C ALA A 23 12.31 2.39 7.24
N ASN A 24 12.60 3.37 6.37
CA ASN A 24 13.03 4.68 6.81
C ASN A 24 11.86 5.49 7.36
N LYS A 25 12.09 6.21 8.47
CA LYS A 25 11.08 7.06 9.13
C LYS A 25 10.42 8.07 8.19
N GLN A 26 11.17 8.66 7.25
CA GLN A 26 10.65 9.61 6.27
C GLN A 26 9.71 8.91 5.29
N ALA A 27 10.10 7.75 4.74
CA ALA A 27 9.24 7.00 3.84
C ALA A 27 7.97 6.48 4.54
N ILE A 28 8.08 6.11 5.82
CA ILE A 28 6.92 5.71 6.65
C ILE A 28 5.96 6.90 6.85
N ALA A 29 6.48 8.10 7.15
CA ALA A 29 5.65 9.29 7.30
C ALA A 29 4.86 9.61 6.02
N GLU A 30 5.52 9.55 4.85
CA GLU A 30 4.85 9.79 3.56
C GLU A 30 3.83 8.68 3.20
N LEU A 31 4.07 7.43 3.63
CA LEU A 31 3.12 6.33 3.49
C LEU A 31 1.87 6.54 4.36
N LEU A 32 2.05 7.04 5.59
CA LEU A 32 0.94 7.35 6.50
C LEU A 32 0.11 8.52 5.96
N ALA A 33 0.75 9.60 5.49
CA ALA A 33 0.06 10.72 4.86
C ALA A 33 -0.76 10.27 3.64
N LEU A 34 -0.22 9.38 2.81
CA LEU A 34 -0.95 8.79 1.68
C LEU A 34 -2.17 7.99 2.14
N ALA A 35 -2.03 7.22 3.23
CA ALA A 35 -3.13 6.44 3.80
C ALA A 35 -4.25 7.34 4.31
N GLU A 36 -3.93 8.44 4.99
CA GLU A 36 -4.89 9.43 5.49
C GLU A 36 -5.72 10.07 4.37
N LEU A 37 -5.08 10.37 3.23
CA LEU A 37 -5.79 10.88 2.06
C LEU A 37 -6.65 9.81 1.38
N PHE A 38 -6.25 8.54 1.44
CA PHE A 38 -6.97 7.43 0.83
C PHE A 38 -8.17 6.94 1.67
N MET A 39 -8.05 6.90 3.00
CA MET A 39 -9.07 6.38 3.93
C MET A 39 -10.51 6.90 3.70
N PRO A 40 -10.78 8.20 3.49
CA PRO A 40 -12.14 8.69 3.33
C PRO A 40 -12.75 8.39 1.96
N ILE A 41 -12.01 7.77 1.03
CA ILE A 41 -12.50 7.40 -0.29
C ILE A 41 -13.40 6.18 -0.16
N LYS A 42 -14.71 6.39 -0.34
CA LYS A 42 -15.67 5.31 -0.46
C LYS A 42 -15.52 4.64 -1.82
N LEU A 43 -14.96 3.44 -1.83
CA LEU A 43 -14.88 2.60 -3.01
C LEU A 43 -16.22 1.91 -3.27
N VAL A 44 -16.52 1.69 -4.55
CA VAL A 44 -17.62 0.79 -4.93
C VAL A 44 -17.32 -0.61 -4.40
N PRO A 45 -18.29 -1.36 -3.85
CA PRO A 45 -18.07 -2.66 -3.22
C PRO A 45 -17.19 -3.61 -4.02
N LYS A 46 -17.46 -3.75 -5.33
CA LYS A 46 -16.67 -4.59 -6.25
C LYS A 46 -15.18 -4.20 -6.33
N GLN A 47 -14.86 -2.91 -6.24
CA GLN A 47 -13.47 -2.44 -6.26
C GLN A 47 -12.77 -2.70 -4.93
N PHE A 48 -13.50 -2.53 -3.81
CA PHE A 48 -12.99 -2.85 -2.49
C PHE A 48 -12.68 -4.35 -2.35
N GLU A 49 -13.62 -5.22 -2.76
CA GLU A 49 -13.43 -6.67 -2.79
C GLU A 49 -12.19 -7.06 -3.61
N GLY A 50 -12.01 -6.46 -4.79
CA GLY A 50 -10.83 -6.69 -5.61
C GLY A 50 -9.51 -6.29 -4.93
N LEU A 51 -9.51 -5.23 -4.12
CA LEU A 51 -8.33 -4.84 -3.33
C LEU A 51 -8.06 -5.83 -2.20
N VAL A 52 -9.10 -6.21 -1.45
CA VAL A 52 -8.99 -7.18 -0.34
C VAL A 52 -8.45 -8.52 -0.86
N GLU A 53 -8.96 -8.98 -2.00
CA GLU A 53 -8.54 -10.26 -2.57
C GLU A 53 -7.08 -10.23 -3.04
N ARG A 54 -6.63 -9.12 -3.63
CA ARG A 54 -5.20 -8.96 -3.97
C ARG A 54 -4.29 -9.04 -2.74
N VAL A 55 -4.69 -8.42 -1.62
CA VAL A 55 -3.92 -8.47 -0.37
C VAL A 55 -3.89 -9.89 0.18
N ARG A 56 -5.04 -10.56 0.25
CA ARG A 56 -5.15 -11.95 0.71
C ARG A 56 -4.29 -12.89 -0.14
N SER A 57 -4.40 -12.78 -1.46
CA SER A 57 -3.62 -13.57 -2.42
C SER A 57 -2.10 -13.33 -2.32
N ALA A 58 -1.65 -12.15 -1.90
CA ALA A 58 -0.24 -11.88 -1.65
C ALA A 58 0.25 -12.57 -0.35
N LEU A 59 -0.56 -12.53 0.71
CA LEU A 59 -0.26 -13.21 1.99
C LEU A 59 -0.24 -14.73 1.84
N GLU A 60 -1.19 -15.31 1.09
CA GLU A 60 -1.20 -16.75 0.84
C GLU A 60 0.06 -17.21 0.09
N ARG A 61 0.52 -16.42 -0.89
CA ARG A 61 1.79 -16.68 -1.58
C ARG A 61 2.98 -16.62 -0.63
N LEU A 62 3.04 -15.61 0.25
CA LEU A 62 4.10 -15.50 1.25
C LEU A 62 4.13 -16.74 2.16
N ARG A 63 2.97 -17.14 2.70
CA ARG A 63 2.84 -18.32 3.56
C ARG A 63 3.21 -19.63 2.87
N ALA A 64 2.91 -19.76 1.58
CA ALA A 64 3.30 -20.92 0.80
C ALA A 64 4.84 -21.01 0.68
N GLN A 65 5.51 -19.88 0.45
CA GLN A 65 6.98 -19.84 0.43
C GLN A 65 7.58 -20.12 1.82
N GLU A 66 7.01 -19.55 2.88
CA GLU A 66 7.43 -19.83 4.26
C GLU A 66 7.32 -21.33 4.61
N ARG A 67 6.21 -21.98 4.23
CA ARG A 67 6.02 -23.42 4.41
C ARG A 67 7.01 -24.25 3.58
N ALA A 68 7.27 -23.86 2.34
CA ALA A 68 8.23 -24.56 1.48
C ALA A 68 9.67 -24.50 2.00
N ILE A 69 10.05 -23.43 2.71
CA ILE A 69 11.37 -23.28 3.33
C ILE A 69 11.49 -24.10 4.64
N MET A 70 10.38 -24.26 5.37
CA MET A 70 10.37 -25.01 6.65
C MET A 70 10.32 -26.54 6.48
N GLN A 71 9.97 -27.04 5.29
CA GLN A 71 10.03 -28.47 4.94
C GLN A 71 11.43 -28.84 4.45
#